data_AF-A0A450SU74-F1
#
_entry.id   AF-A0A450SU74-F1
#
_cell.length_a   1.000
_cell.length_b   1.000
_cell.length_c   1.000
_cell.angle_alpha   90.00
_cell.angle_beta   90.00
_cell.angle_gamma   90.00
#
_symmetry.space_group_name_H-M   'P 1'
#
loop_
_entity.id
_entity.type
_entity.pdbx_description
1 polymer ?
#
loop_
_entity_poly.entity_id
_entity_poly.type
_entity_poly.pdbx_seq_one_letter_code
_entity_poly.pdbx_strand_id
1 'polypeptide(L)' 'MNQRKLISFDWALKRLLRSKANYEVLEGFLSELLKEDIRILEI' A
#
# COMPACT_ATOMS: atom_id res chain seq x y z
N MET A 1 20.08 9.59 20.14
CA MET A 1 18.74 8.99 19.92
C MET A 1 18.62 8.64 18.45
N ASN A 2 18.68 7.35 18.10
CA ASN A 2 18.67 6.90 16.71
C ASN A 2 17.27 7.10 16.12
N GLN A 3 17.10 8.09 15.25
CA GLN A 3 15.85 8.32 14.53
C GLN A 3 15.64 7.15 13.56
N ARG A 4 14.81 6.18 13.95
CA ARG A 4 14.45 5.07 13.08
C ARG A 4 13.71 5.63 11.86
N LYS A 5 14.37 5.63 10.70
CA LYS A 5 13.76 5.93 9.39
C LYS A 5 12.96 4.74 8.84
N LEU A 6 12.22 4.06 9.72
CA LEU A 6 11.39 2.93 9.34
C LEU A 6 9.95 3.37 9.47
N ILE A 7 9.22 3.23 8.38
CA ILE A 7 7.80 3.54 8.32
C ILE A 7 7.05 2.22 8.52
N SER A 8 6.09 2.19 9.44
CA SER A 8 5.24 1.02 9.61
C SER A 8 4.43 0.79 8.33
N PHE A 9 4.36 -0.47 7.91
CA PHE A 9 3.66 -0.86 6.68
C PHE A 9 2.17 -0.44 6.71
N ASP A 10 1.50 -0.63 7.84
CA ASP A 10 0.11 -0.17 8.06
C ASP A 10 -0.04 1.35 7.83
N TRP A 11 0.91 2.15 8.30
CA TRP A 11 0.89 3.60 8.11
C TRP A 11 1.13 3.98 6.65
N ALA A 12 2.06 3.30 5.97
CA ALA A 12 2.32 3.51 4.56
C ALA A 12 1.09 3.17 3.69
N LEU A 13 0.42 2.04 3.98
CA LEU A 13 -0.80 1.64 3.29
C LEU A 13 -1.93 2.66 3.48
N LYS A 14 -2.22 3.07 4.71
CA LYS A 14 -3.25 4.09 5.00
C LYS A 14 -2.98 5.41 4.27
N ARG A 15 -1.70 5.74 4.02
CA ARG A 15 -1.30 6.94 3.29
C ARG A 15 -1.41 6.77 1.78
N LEU A 16 -1.02 5.60 1.25
CA LEU A 16 -1.17 5.27 -0.16
C LEU A 16 -2.65 5.27 -0.54
N LEU A 17 -3.48 4.57 0.23
CA LEU A 17 -4.93 4.46 0.07
C LEU A 17 -5.71 5.78 0.23
N ARG A 18 -5.05 6.92 0.41
CA ARG A 18 -5.74 8.21 0.59
C ARG A 18 -6.08 8.91 -0.72
N SER A 19 -5.45 8.51 -1.83
CA SER A 19 -5.69 9.07 -3.16
C SER A 19 -6.02 7.94 -4.12
N LYS A 20 -7.11 8.07 -4.88
CA LYS A 20 -7.60 7.04 -5.81
C LYS A 20 -6.55 6.61 -6.85
N ALA A 21 -5.69 7.55 -7.29
CA ALA A 21 -4.58 7.25 -8.21
C ALA A 21 -3.54 6.27 -7.64
N ASN A 22 -3.44 6.16 -6.31
CA ASN A 22 -2.51 5.24 -5.65
C ASN A 22 -3.10 3.84 -5.44
N TYR A 23 -4.38 3.62 -5.73
CA TYR A 23 -5.03 2.33 -5.54
C TYR A 23 -4.54 1.32 -6.58
N GLU A 24 -4.52 1.69 -7.87
CA GLU A 24 -3.95 0.84 -8.94
C GLU A 24 -2.48 0.47 -8.66
N VAL A 25 -1.68 1.43 -8.17
CA VAL A 25 -0.28 1.18 -7.81
C VAL A 25 -0.18 0.18 -6.67
N LEU A 26 -1.07 0.27 -5.67
CA LEU A 26 -1.09 -0.65 -4.55
C LEU A 26 -1.61 -2.03 -4.93
N GLU A 27 -2.62 -2.12 -5.78
CA GLU A 27 -3.11 -3.38 -6.36
C GLU A 27 -2.00 -4.11 -7.10
N GLY A 28 -1.32 -3.43 -8.03
CA GLY A 28 -0.21 -4.02 -8.77
C GLY A 28 0.95 -4.44 -7.85
N PHE A 29 1.28 -3.62 -6.85
CA PHE A 29 2.32 -3.95 -5.87
C PHE A 29 1.97 -5.20 -5.06
N LEU A 30 0.75 -5.27 -4.50
CA LEU A 30 0.31 -6.41 -3.71
C LEU A 30 0.18 -7.66 -4.56
N SER A 31 -0.32 -7.51 -5.79
CA SER A 31 -0.49 -8.63 -6.70
C SER A 31 0.84 -9.28 -7.08
N GLU A 32 1.86 -8.47 -7.34
CA GLU A 32 3.21 -8.98 -7.62
C GLU A 32 3.93 -9.53 -6.38
N LEU A 33 3.73 -8.89 -5.22
CA LEU A 33 4.32 -9.33 -3.95
C LEU A 33 3.77 -10.70 -3.51
N LEU A 34 2.46 -10.90 -3.67
CA LEU A 34 1.75 -12.09 -3.21
C LEU A 34 1.51 -13.12 -4.32
N LYS A 35 1.78 -12.78 -5.57
CA LYS A 35 1.54 -13.62 -6.76
C LYS A 35 0.08 -14.04 -6.92
N GLU A 36 -0.83 -13.14 -6.56
CA GLU A 36 -2.29 -13.30 -6.63
C GLU A 36 -2.91 -12.04 -7.25
N ASP A 37 -4.03 -12.14 -7.97
CA ASP A 37 -4.73 -10.95 -8.50
C ASP A 37 -5.51 -10.26 -7.38
N ILE A 38 -5.06 -9.08 -6.95
CA ILE A 38 -5.65 -8.33 -5.83
C ILE A 38 -6.32 -7.07 -6.37
N ARG A 39 -7.60 -6.90 -6.00
CA ARG A 39 -8.37 -5.68 -6.27
C ARG A 39 -8.87 -5.04 -4.98
N ILE A 40 -8.69 -3.74 -4.87
CA ILE A 40 -9.18 -2.90 -3.78
C ILE A 40 -10.60 -2.44 -4.14
N LEU A 41 -11.57 -2.88 -3.33
CA LEU A 41 -12.97 -2.48 -3.47
C LEU A 41 -13.20 -1.16 -2.70
N GLU A 42 -13.65 -0.11 -3.38
CA GLU A 42 -14.11 1.14 -2.75
C GLU A 42 -15.60 0.96 -2.35
N ILE A 43 -15.93 1.24 -1.08
CA ILE A 43 -17.31 1.21 -0.52
C ILE A 43 -17.73 2.64 -0.20
#